data_AF-A0A2V8SQB3-F1
#
_entry.id   AF-A0A2V8SQB3-F1
#
_cell.length_a   1.000
_cell.length_b   1.000
_cell.length_c   1.000
_cell.angle_alpha   90.00
_cell.angle_beta   90.00
_cell.angle_gamma   90.00
#
_symmetry.space_group_name_H-M   'P 1'
#
loop_
_entity.id
_entity.type
_entity.pdbx_description
1 polymer ?
#
loop_
_entity_poly.entity_id
_entity_poly.type
_entity_poly.pdbx_seq_one_letter_code
_entity_poly.pdbx_strand_id
1 'polypeptide(L)'
;MLRTHAGGDACVPVASAICHGPRTTIEKEILRNQNAFRKNVKQNALDYAFQVEAMKLENILDGLHVSLTRRRWTQLFTVFTRILLACGFIPPSIKKILHQPFTMLPDSNPVGHYFNALYETGFYYEFIGWAQLAAAILLLFPRTAHFGALMFLPIIVNIAVLTTSVGFVGTWVLTILMSLAAIWLVAWEYDRLKPIVFQTRAERTRSIPYQFISIPAFFAIGGAVMAFLWKLIRLGNFSNYLNIGFLLVGIGLVFGFVVAVHYRFMRVGNLETGGDELI
;
A
#
# COMPACT_ATOMS: atom_id res chain seq x y z
N MET A 1 -50.99 -19.12 -63.79
CA MET A 1 -51.13 -20.58 -63.56
C MET A 1 -49.75 -21.21 -63.69
N LEU A 2 -49.39 -22.04 -62.71
CA LEU A 2 -48.03 -22.45 -62.37
C LEU A 2 -47.47 -23.62 -63.21
N ARG A 3 -46.12 -23.57 -63.34
CA ARG A 3 -45.08 -24.57 -63.66
C ARG A 3 -45.34 -26.04 -63.32
N THR A 4 -44.59 -26.96 -63.96
CA THR A 4 -43.51 -27.74 -63.29
C THR A 4 -42.59 -28.50 -64.28
N HIS A 5 -41.30 -28.53 -63.93
CA HIS A 5 -40.18 -29.33 -64.46
C HIS A 5 -39.98 -30.61 -63.62
N ALA A 6 -39.42 -31.67 -64.20
CA ALA A 6 -38.55 -32.69 -63.58
C ALA A 6 -38.04 -33.61 -64.72
N GLY A 7 -36.85 -34.22 -64.74
CA GLY A 7 -35.77 -34.40 -63.78
C GLY A 7 -34.97 -35.62 -64.29
N GLY A 8 -33.64 -35.52 -64.34
CA GLY A 8 -32.76 -36.61 -64.75
C GLY A 8 -31.59 -36.68 -63.80
N ASP A 9 -31.42 -37.84 -63.15
CA ASP A 9 -30.32 -38.10 -62.22
C ASP A 9 -29.63 -39.42 -62.61
N ALA A 10 -28.35 -39.33 -62.95
CA ALA A 10 -27.40 -40.43 -62.91
C ALA A 10 -26.18 -39.94 -62.10
N CYS A 11 -26.07 -40.38 -60.84
CA CYS A 11 -24.94 -40.11 -59.97
C CYS A 11 -23.86 -41.20 -60.10
N VAL A 12 -22.69 -40.80 -60.59
CA VAL A 12 -21.41 -41.52 -60.47
C VAL A 12 -20.62 -40.88 -59.31
N PRO A 13 -19.96 -41.63 -58.41
CA PRO A 13 -19.25 -41.04 -57.29
C PRO A 13 -17.86 -40.56 -57.72
N VAL A 14 -17.58 -39.26 -57.60
CA VAL A 14 -16.23 -38.71 -57.72
C VAL A 14 -15.67 -38.48 -56.31
N ALA A 15 -14.76 -39.36 -55.91
CA ALA A 15 -13.92 -39.18 -54.74
C ALA A 15 -12.96 -37.99 -54.98
N SER A 16 -13.26 -36.84 -54.36
CA SER A 16 -12.37 -35.69 -54.30
C SER A 16 -11.38 -35.85 -53.15
N ALA A 17 -10.23 -36.46 -53.44
CA ALA A 17 -9.04 -36.39 -52.60
C ALA A 17 -8.47 -34.96 -52.64
N ILE A 18 -8.67 -34.19 -51.57
CA ILE A 18 -8.00 -32.89 -51.39
C ILE A 18 -6.56 -33.18 -50.92
N CYS A 19 -5.63 -33.24 -51.87
CA CYS A 19 -4.20 -33.30 -51.61
C CYS A 19 -3.72 -31.97 -51.00
N HIS A 20 -3.27 -31.98 -49.75
CA HIS A 20 -2.53 -30.86 -49.16
C HIS A 20 -1.10 -30.81 -49.72
N GLY A 21 -0.86 -29.90 -50.68
CA GLY A 21 0.49 -29.55 -51.14
C GLY A 21 1.26 -28.67 -50.12
N PRO A 22 2.59 -28.57 -50.22
CA PRO A 22 3.41 -27.79 -49.29
C PRO A 22 3.11 -26.28 -49.44
N ARG A 23 2.61 -25.65 -48.35
CA ARG A 23 2.37 -24.20 -48.30
C ARG A 23 3.58 -23.39 -48.76
N THR A 24 3.37 -22.49 -49.70
CA THR A 24 4.40 -21.56 -50.19
C THR A 24 4.90 -20.63 -49.07
N THR A 25 6.12 -20.13 -49.18
CA THR A 25 6.73 -19.22 -48.17
C THR A 25 5.84 -18.01 -47.87
N ILE A 26 5.16 -17.50 -48.90
CA ILE A 26 4.21 -16.38 -48.83
C ILE A 26 2.98 -16.73 -47.98
N GLU A 27 2.40 -17.93 -48.16
CA GLU A 27 1.23 -18.36 -47.39
C GLU A 27 1.55 -18.51 -45.89
N LYS A 28 2.75 -19.00 -45.57
CA LYS A 28 3.23 -19.09 -44.17
C LYS A 28 3.42 -17.71 -43.54
N GLU A 29 3.81 -16.70 -44.31
CA GLU A 29 4.01 -15.33 -43.84
C GLU A 29 2.69 -14.59 -43.65
N ILE A 30 1.73 -14.76 -44.57
CA ILE A 30 0.36 -14.28 -44.43
C ILE A 30 -0.29 -14.85 -43.16
N LEU A 31 -0.15 -16.16 -42.92
CA LEU A 31 -0.69 -16.79 -41.71
C LEU A 31 0.00 -16.30 -40.43
N ARG A 32 1.30 -16.03 -40.48
CA ARG A 32 2.03 -15.46 -39.33
C ARG A 32 1.52 -14.07 -39.00
N ASN A 33 1.34 -13.22 -40.00
CA ASN A 33 0.81 -11.86 -39.84
C ASN A 33 -0.64 -11.86 -39.37
N GLN A 34 -1.49 -12.74 -39.90
CA GLN A 34 -2.86 -12.89 -39.41
C GLN A 34 -2.92 -13.37 -37.95
N ASN A 35 -2.07 -14.32 -37.57
CA ASN A 35 -1.99 -14.80 -36.18
C ASN A 35 -1.46 -13.72 -35.22
N ALA A 36 -0.45 -12.95 -35.64
CA ALA A 36 0.09 -11.82 -34.87
C ALA A 36 -0.96 -10.73 -34.69
N PHE A 37 -1.68 -10.37 -35.76
CA PHE A 37 -2.79 -9.40 -35.71
C PHE A 37 -3.90 -9.87 -34.77
N ARG A 38 -4.32 -11.14 -34.87
CA ARG A 38 -5.33 -11.73 -33.99
C ARG A 38 -4.91 -11.71 -32.51
N LYS A 39 -3.62 -11.98 -32.24
CA LYS A 39 -3.05 -11.93 -30.89
C LYS A 39 -3.09 -10.50 -30.34
N ASN A 40 -2.69 -9.50 -31.13
CA ASN A 40 -2.74 -8.09 -30.74
C ASN A 40 -4.17 -7.61 -30.47
N VAL A 41 -5.14 -7.95 -31.32
CA VAL A 41 -6.55 -7.60 -31.11
C VAL A 41 -7.09 -8.22 -29.82
N LYS A 42 -6.77 -9.50 -29.56
CA LYS A 42 -7.20 -10.19 -28.34
C LYS A 42 -6.56 -9.59 -27.09
N GLN A 43 -5.30 -9.19 -27.17
CA GLN A 43 -4.58 -8.56 -26.06
C GLN A 43 -5.13 -7.17 -25.74
N ASN A 44 -5.32 -6.33 -26.76
CA ASN A 44 -5.96 -5.03 -26.60
C ASN A 44 -7.37 -5.16 -25.99
N ALA A 45 -8.19 -6.10 -26.47
CA ALA A 45 -9.53 -6.34 -25.91
C ALA A 45 -9.48 -6.76 -24.43
N LEU A 46 -8.46 -7.51 -24.02
CA LEU A 46 -8.25 -7.94 -22.64
C LEU A 46 -7.79 -6.77 -21.76
N ASP A 47 -6.93 -5.91 -22.28
CA ASP A 47 -6.49 -4.67 -21.62
C ASP A 47 -7.65 -3.68 -21.45
N TYR A 48 -8.50 -3.51 -22.48
CA TYR A 48 -9.71 -2.69 -22.38
C TYR A 48 -10.71 -3.27 -21.37
N ALA A 49 -10.94 -4.59 -21.38
CA ALA A 49 -11.82 -5.23 -20.41
C ALA A 49 -11.29 -5.06 -18.97
N PHE A 50 -9.98 -5.22 -18.76
CA PHE A 50 -9.35 -5.00 -17.46
C PHE A 50 -9.47 -3.54 -17.01
N GLN A 51 -9.24 -2.57 -17.89
CA GLN A 51 -9.42 -1.15 -17.58
C GLN A 51 -10.87 -0.80 -17.25
N VAL A 52 -11.84 -1.34 -17.99
CA VAL A 52 -13.28 -1.12 -17.71
C VAL A 52 -13.67 -1.70 -16.36
N GLU A 53 -13.22 -2.91 -16.03
CA GLU A 53 -13.46 -3.52 -14.71
C GLU A 53 -12.77 -2.73 -13.59
N ALA A 54 -11.54 -2.25 -13.81
CA ALA A 54 -10.83 -1.39 -12.85
C ALA A 54 -11.57 -0.06 -12.61
N MET A 55 -12.05 0.61 -13.66
CA MET A 55 -12.82 1.85 -13.55
C MET A 55 -14.18 1.64 -12.85
N LYS A 56 -14.86 0.52 -13.11
CA LYS A 56 -16.09 0.17 -12.36
C LYS A 56 -15.80 0.00 -10.88
N LEU A 57 -14.72 -0.73 -10.54
CA LEU A 57 -14.32 -0.97 -9.17
C LEU A 57 -13.98 0.34 -8.44
N GLU A 58 -13.25 1.23 -9.10
CA GLU A 58 -12.90 2.56 -8.60
C GLU A 58 -14.17 3.38 -8.28
N ASN A 59 -15.12 3.46 -9.22
CA ASN A 59 -16.37 4.20 -9.02
C ASN A 59 -17.22 3.64 -7.87
N ILE A 60 -17.24 2.32 -7.69
CA ILE A 60 -17.94 1.67 -6.56
C ILE A 60 -17.24 2.04 -5.24
N LEU A 61 -15.90 1.97 -5.20
CA LEU A 61 -15.12 2.28 -4.00
C LEU A 61 -15.24 3.75 -3.61
N ASP A 62 -15.23 4.66 -4.60
CA ASP A 62 -15.46 6.09 -4.40
C ASP A 62 -16.87 6.37 -3.86
N GLY A 63 -17.89 5.75 -4.47
CA GLY A 63 -19.27 5.89 -4.02
C GLY A 63 -19.47 5.42 -2.58
N LEU A 64 -18.83 4.31 -2.22
CA LEU A 64 -18.82 3.80 -0.85
C LEU A 64 -18.07 4.75 0.10
N HIS A 65 -16.89 5.22 -0.30
CA HIS A 65 -16.08 6.13 0.50
C HIS A 65 -16.81 7.44 0.79
N VAL A 66 -17.41 8.07 -0.23
CA VAL A 66 -18.22 9.30 -0.06
C VAL A 66 -19.43 9.06 0.85
N SER A 67 -20.11 7.92 0.71
CA SER A 67 -21.24 7.54 1.56
C SER A 67 -20.83 7.35 3.03
N LEU A 68 -19.64 6.80 3.26
CA LEU A 68 -19.07 6.60 4.59
C LEU A 68 -18.57 7.93 5.19
N THR A 69 -17.82 8.73 4.46
CA THR A 69 -17.23 9.99 4.95
C THR A 69 -18.29 11.06 5.24
N ARG A 70 -19.45 11.02 4.58
CA ARG A 70 -20.56 11.96 4.83
C ARG A 70 -21.25 11.77 6.19
N ARG A 71 -21.18 10.58 6.79
CA ARG A 71 -21.89 10.28 8.05
C ARG A 71 -21.08 10.79 9.24
N ARG A 72 -21.69 11.56 10.15
CA ARG A 72 -20.99 12.02 11.36
C ARG A 72 -20.58 10.88 12.29
N TRP A 73 -21.35 9.79 12.33
CA TRP A 73 -21.07 8.65 13.19
C TRP A 73 -19.78 7.90 12.78
N THR A 74 -19.53 7.77 11.48
CA THR A 74 -18.31 7.13 10.96
C THR A 74 -17.08 8.02 11.16
N GLN A 75 -17.23 9.35 11.05
CA GLN A 75 -16.18 10.30 11.40
C GLN A 75 -15.81 10.18 12.89
N LEU A 76 -16.81 10.16 13.77
CA LEU A 76 -16.62 9.99 15.21
C LEU A 76 -15.99 8.64 15.54
N PHE A 77 -16.46 7.56 14.90
CA PHE A 77 -15.89 6.22 15.03
C PHE A 77 -14.41 6.22 14.62
N THR A 78 -14.05 6.82 13.48
CA THR A 78 -12.66 6.90 13.04
C THR A 78 -11.77 7.68 14.01
N VAL A 79 -12.23 8.83 14.52
CA VAL A 79 -11.48 9.59 15.54
C VAL A 79 -11.30 8.76 16.80
N PHE A 80 -12.36 8.10 17.26
CA PHE A 80 -12.31 7.19 18.40
C PHE A 80 -11.31 6.05 18.17
N THR A 81 -11.34 5.39 17.01
CA THR A 81 -10.41 4.33 16.64
C THR A 81 -8.96 4.80 16.60
N ARG A 82 -8.69 6.02 16.11
CA ARG A 82 -7.32 6.61 16.13
C ARG A 82 -6.81 6.78 17.55
N ILE A 83 -7.61 7.42 18.40
CA ILE A 83 -7.23 7.69 19.79
C ILE A 83 -7.07 6.36 20.53
N LEU A 84 -7.98 5.40 20.34
CA LEU A 84 -7.92 4.09 20.95
C LEU A 84 -6.66 3.32 20.57
N LEU A 85 -6.30 3.29 19.28
CA LEU A 85 -5.08 2.64 18.80
C LEU A 85 -3.82 3.35 19.31
N ALA A 86 -3.76 4.68 19.22
CA ALA A 86 -2.62 5.44 19.75
C ALA A 86 -2.44 5.18 21.26
N CYS A 87 -3.49 5.32 22.05
CA CYS A 87 -3.46 5.04 23.49
C CYS A 87 -3.16 3.56 23.80
N GLY A 88 -3.58 2.62 22.95
CA GLY A 88 -3.29 1.20 23.11
C GLY A 88 -1.82 0.84 22.88
N PHE A 89 -1.13 1.56 21.99
CA PHE A 89 0.25 1.25 21.60
C PHE A 89 1.31 2.12 22.27
N ILE A 90 0.95 3.30 22.79
CA ILE A 90 1.89 4.16 23.54
C ILE A 90 2.45 3.44 24.79
N PRO A 91 1.65 2.88 25.72
CA PRO A 91 2.20 2.26 26.93
C PRO A 91 3.09 1.04 26.63
N PRO A 92 2.70 0.09 25.75
CA PRO A 92 3.58 -1.00 25.31
C PRO A 92 4.89 -0.52 24.70
N SER A 93 4.86 0.55 23.89
CA SER A 93 6.06 1.08 23.23
C SER A 93 7.06 1.68 24.23
N ILE A 94 6.57 2.39 25.26
CA ILE A 94 7.42 2.97 26.30
C ILE A 94 8.13 1.87 27.10
N LYS A 95 7.43 0.78 27.47
CA LYS A 95 8.06 -0.35 28.16
C LYS A 95 9.22 -0.94 27.36
N LYS A 96 9.08 -1.02 26.04
CA LYS A 96 10.14 -1.53 25.15
C LYS A 96 11.35 -0.61 25.10
N ILE A 97 11.11 0.70 25.02
CA ILE A 97 12.17 1.73 25.03
C ILE A 97 12.91 1.75 26.36
N LEU A 98 12.21 1.55 27.48
CA LEU A 98 12.80 1.50 28.82
C LEU A 98 13.48 0.17 29.16
N HIS A 99 13.62 -0.75 28.18
CA HIS A 99 14.16 -2.10 28.40
C HIS A 99 13.50 -2.84 29.57
N GLN A 100 12.18 -2.74 29.65
CA GLN A 100 11.41 -3.54 30.58
C GLN A 100 10.85 -4.77 29.86
N PRO A 101 10.83 -5.95 30.50
CA PRO A 101 10.24 -7.13 29.92
C PRO A 101 8.76 -6.89 29.62
N PHE A 102 8.31 -7.34 28.44
CA PHE A 102 6.92 -7.16 28.01
C PHE A 102 5.96 -8.02 28.86
N THR A 103 6.41 -9.21 29.26
CA THR A 103 5.71 -10.15 30.13
C THR A 103 6.68 -10.76 31.14
N MET A 104 6.17 -11.25 32.28
CA MET A 104 6.95 -12.03 33.26
C MET A 104 6.61 -13.53 33.17
N LEU A 105 6.25 -14.00 31.96
CA LEU A 105 5.91 -15.41 31.77
C LEU A 105 7.19 -16.25 31.76
N PRO A 106 7.18 -17.44 32.40
CA PRO A 106 8.32 -18.34 32.36
C PRO A 106 8.57 -18.87 30.94
N ASP A 107 9.82 -19.22 30.64
CA ASP A 107 10.25 -19.74 29.33
C ASP A 107 9.59 -21.08 28.95
N SER A 108 8.97 -21.76 29.91
CA SER A 108 8.15 -22.94 29.65
C SER A 108 6.88 -22.64 28.85
N ASN A 109 6.43 -21.38 28.83
CA ASN A 109 5.32 -20.95 28.00
C ASN A 109 5.87 -20.38 26.67
N PRO A 110 5.34 -20.78 25.51
CA PRO A 110 5.83 -20.30 24.21
C PRO A 110 5.79 -18.76 24.08
N VAL A 111 4.85 -18.10 24.76
CA VAL A 111 4.76 -16.64 24.85
C VAL A 111 5.94 -16.05 25.62
N GLY A 112 6.22 -16.60 26.79
CA GLY A 112 7.35 -16.17 27.62
C GLY A 112 8.66 -16.34 26.87
N HIS A 113 8.88 -17.52 26.29
CA HIS A 113 10.08 -17.85 25.53
C HIS A 113 10.33 -16.86 24.37
N TYR A 114 9.29 -16.52 23.58
CA TYR A 114 9.44 -15.55 22.49
C TYR A 114 9.77 -14.15 23.00
N PHE A 115 9.04 -13.65 24.01
CA PHE A 115 9.24 -12.29 24.51
C PHE A 115 10.55 -12.14 25.28
N ASN A 116 11.03 -13.17 25.96
CA ASN A 116 12.34 -13.18 26.61
C ASN A 116 13.46 -13.19 25.57
N ALA A 117 13.38 -14.05 24.55
CA ALA A 117 14.33 -14.02 23.43
C ALA A 117 14.32 -12.67 22.70
N LEU A 118 13.14 -12.06 22.50
CA LEU A 118 13.02 -10.73 21.91
C LEU A 118 13.62 -9.65 22.81
N TYR A 119 13.41 -9.73 24.13
CA TYR A 119 14.00 -8.82 25.11
C TYR A 119 15.53 -8.88 25.11
N GLU A 120 16.09 -10.08 25.02
CA GLU A 120 17.53 -10.32 24.95
C GLU A 120 18.19 -9.74 23.69
N THR A 121 17.42 -9.43 22.64
CA THR A 121 17.97 -8.73 21.45
C THR A 121 18.39 -7.29 21.72
N GLY A 122 18.01 -6.69 22.86
CA GLY A 122 18.40 -5.36 23.30
C GLY A 122 17.99 -4.26 22.30
N PHE A 123 18.93 -3.83 21.45
CA PHE A 123 18.72 -2.75 20.49
C PHE A 123 17.51 -2.97 19.57
N TYR A 124 17.29 -4.21 19.11
CA TYR A 124 16.15 -4.51 18.24
C TYR A 124 14.81 -4.38 18.99
N TYR A 125 14.77 -4.74 20.28
CA TYR A 125 13.62 -4.54 21.15
C TYR A 125 13.28 -3.05 21.33
N GLU A 126 14.28 -2.20 21.55
CA GLU A 126 14.11 -0.74 21.59
C GLU A 126 13.62 -0.18 20.25
N PHE A 127 14.21 -0.64 19.14
CA PHE A 127 13.85 -0.18 17.79
C PHE A 127 12.38 -0.44 17.48
N ILE A 128 11.86 -1.62 17.84
CA ILE A 128 10.42 -1.91 17.73
C ILE A 128 9.60 -0.95 18.58
N GLY A 129 10.05 -0.65 19.80
CA GLY A 129 9.40 0.34 20.67
C GLY A 129 9.33 1.73 20.02
N TRP A 130 10.45 2.23 19.51
CA TRP A 130 10.51 3.52 18.81
C TRP A 130 9.65 3.55 17.55
N ALA A 131 9.64 2.49 16.75
CA ALA A 131 8.80 2.39 15.57
C ALA A 131 7.30 2.42 15.93
N GLN A 132 6.90 1.71 16.99
CA GLN A 132 5.53 1.72 17.51
C GLN A 132 5.12 3.10 18.04
N LEU A 133 6.01 3.75 18.80
CA LEU A 133 5.76 5.08 19.36
C LEU A 133 5.65 6.13 18.25
N ALA A 134 6.55 6.11 17.28
CA ALA A 134 6.53 7.03 16.14
C ALA A 134 5.23 6.87 15.33
N ALA A 135 4.82 5.64 15.04
CA ALA A 135 3.55 5.37 14.35
C ALA A 135 2.34 5.86 15.17
N ALA A 136 2.32 5.63 16.49
CA ALA A 136 1.29 6.12 17.42
C ALA A 136 1.16 7.64 17.40
N ILE A 137 2.28 8.35 17.47
CA ILE A 137 2.31 9.82 17.45
C ILE A 137 1.84 10.34 16.10
N LEU A 138 2.33 9.78 14.98
CA LEU A 138 1.93 10.18 13.63
C LEU A 138 0.43 9.96 13.37
N LEU A 139 -0.15 8.90 13.95
CA LEU A 139 -1.57 8.60 13.86
C LEU A 139 -2.45 9.61 14.62
N LEU A 140 -1.92 10.17 15.71
CA LEU A 140 -2.63 11.16 16.53
C LEU A 140 -2.74 12.52 15.83
N PHE A 141 -1.76 12.88 15.00
CA PHE A 141 -1.76 14.13 14.24
C PHE A 141 -2.60 14.00 12.96
N PRO A 142 -3.72 14.74 12.82
CA PRO A 142 -4.65 14.57 11.69
C PRO A 142 -4.01 14.81 10.32
N ARG A 143 -2.98 15.67 10.27
CA ARG A 143 -2.27 16.03 9.03
C ARG A 143 -1.33 14.93 8.54
N THR A 144 -0.80 14.10 9.45
CA THR A 144 0.15 13.00 9.15
C THR A 144 -0.45 11.62 9.36
N ALA A 145 -1.73 11.53 9.73
CA ALA A 145 -2.41 10.29 10.07
C ALA A 145 -2.34 9.22 8.97
N HIS A 146 -2.23 9.64 7.70
CA HIS A 146 -1.97 8.78 6.54
C HIS A 146 -0.71 7.93 6.68
N PHE A 147 0.41 8.57 7.02
CA PHE A 147 1.68 7.89 7.24
C PHE A 147 1.63 7.04 8.51
N GLY A 148 0.96 7.54 9.55
CA GLY A 148 0.72 6.77 10.78
C GLY A 148 -0.04 5.48 10.52
N ALA A 149 -1.16 5.53 9.78
CA ALA A 149 -1.98 4.38 9.43
C ALA A 149 -1.22 3.36 8.56
N LEU A 150 -0.45 3.85 7.58
CA LEU A 150 0.34 2.99 6.69
C LEU A 150 1.52 2.31 7.40
N MET A 151 2.15 2.99 8.36
CA MET A 151 3.16 2.38 9.24
C MET A 151 2.54 1.42 10.25
N PHE A 152 1.36 1.73 10.78
CA PHE A 152 0.69 0.90 11.78
C PHE A 152 0.21 -0.43 11.23
N LEU A 153 -0.27 -0.45 9.99
CA LEU A 153 -0.82 -1.66 9.38
C LEU A 153 0.16 -2.85 9.42
N PRO A 154 1.40 -2.78 8.88
CA PRO A 154 2.33 -3.90 8.94
C PRO A 154 2.75 -4.24 10.36
N ILE A 155 2.83 -3.26 11.27
CA ILE A 155 3.17 -3.48 12.68
C ILE A 155 2.08 -4.29 13.38
N ILE A 156 0.81 -3.89 13.25
CA ILE A 156 -0.32 -4.56 13.91
C ILE A 156 -0.55 -5.93 13.29
N VAL A 157 -0.45 -6.06 11.96
CA VAL A 157 -0.57 -7.35 11.28
C VAL A 157 0.51 -8.31 11.78
N ASN A 158 1.76 -7.86 11.92
CA ASN A 158 2.83 -8.70 12.47
C ASN A 158 2.51 -9.15 13.91
N ILE A 159 2.02 -8.24 14.75
CA ILE A 159 1.61 -8.56 16.12
C ILE A 159 0.44 -9.55 16.14
N ALA A 160 -0.55 -9.42 15.25
CA ALA A 160 -1.67 -10.34 15.14
C ALA A 160 -1.21 -11.74 14.70
N VAL A 161 -0.31 -11.83 13.72
CA VAL A 161 0.30 -13.10 13.32
C VAL A 161 1.08 -13.71 14.48
N LEU A 162 1.84 -12.92 15.23
CA LEU A 162 2.60 -13.37 16.39
C LEU A 162 1.67 -13.94 17.48
N THR A 163 0.64 -13.20 17.89
CA THR A 163 -0.26 -13.64 18.97
C THR A 163 -1.06 -14.88 18.61
N THR A 164 -1.45 -15.03 17.34
CA THR A 164 -2.07 -16.26 16.83
C THR A 164 -1.07 -17.42 16.80
N SER A 165 0.18 -17.19 16.37
CA SER A 165 1.19 -18.23 16.25
C SER A 165 1.66 -18.78 17.60
N VAL A 166 1.81 -17.89 18.59
CA VAL A 166 2.33 -18.25 19.91
C VAL A 166 1.22 -18.68 20.87
N GLY A 167 -0.05 -18.60 20.44
CA GLY A 167 -1.20 -19.09 21.22
C GLY A 167 -1.54 -18.21 22.43
N PHE A 168 -1.43 -16.89 22.29
CA PHE A 168 -1.69 -15.95 23.38
C PHE A 168 -3.20 -15.89 23.68
N VAL A 169 -3.65 -16.68 24.66
CA VAL A 169 -5.06 -16.84 25.01
C VAL A 169 -5.69 -15.49 25.38
N GLY A 170 -6.76 -15.10 24.68
CA GLY A 170 -7.46 -13.83 24.85
C GLY A 170 -6.89 -12.65 24.05
N THR A 171 -5.57 -12.54 23.92
CA THR A 171 -4.93 -11.43 23.20
C THR A 171 -5.05 -11.55 21.68
N TRP A 172 -5.08 -12.77 21.14
CA TRP A 172 -5.19 -13.00 19.69
C TRP A 172 -6.46 -12.37 19.08
N VAL A 173 -7.58 -12.41 19.80
CA VAL A 173 -8.85 -11.77 19.37
C VAL A 173 -8.68 -10.26 19.30
N LEU A 174 -8.12 -9.66 20.35
CA LEU A 174 -7.89 -8.21 20.40
C LEU A 174 -6.97 -7.76 19.26
N THR A 175 -5.89 -8.48 18.99
CA THR A 175 -4.96 -8.10 17.92
C THR A 175 -5.55 -8.23 16.53
N ILE A 176 -6.46 -9.19 16.30
CA ILE A 176 -7.20 -9.29 15.04
C ILE A 176 -8.17 -8.10 14.90
N LEU A 177 -8.90 -7.74 15.97
CA LEU A 177 -9.76 -6.56 15.97
C LEU A 177 -8.96 -5.27 15.72
N MET A 178 -7.77 -5.16 16.30
CA MET A 178 -6.86 -4.04 16.06
C MET A 178 -6.36 -4.02 14.61
N SER A 179 -6.09 -5.18 14.01
CA SER A 179 -5.72 -5.28 12.60
C SER A 179 -6.86 -4.84 11.68
N LEU A 180 -8.09 -5.22 11.99
CA LEU A 180 -9.28 -4.74 11.28
C LEU A 180 -9.45 -3.22 11.43
N ALA A 181 -9.20 -2.69 12.63
CA ALA A 181 -9.22 -1.24 12.87
C ALA A 181 -8.12 -0.50 12.10
N ALA A 182 -6.93 -1.10 11.94
CA ALA A 182 -5.85 -0.55 11.12
C ALA A 182 -6.22 -0.55 9.63
N ILE A 183 -6.81 -1.64 9.13
CA ILE A 183 -7.33 -1.72 7.75
C ILE A 183 -8.42 -0.66 7.54
N TRP A 184 -9.34 -0.50 8.49
CA TRP A 184 -10.36 0.55 8.45
C TRP A 184 -9.73 1.95 8.36
N LEU A 185 -8.69 2.23 9.16
CA LEU A 185 -7.99 3.52 9.11
C LEU A 185 -7.31 3.77 7.77
N VAL A 186 -6.68 2.75 7.18
CA VAL A 186 -6.09 2.86 5.83
C VAL A 186 -7.18 3.09 4.79
N ALA A 187 -8.31 2.40 4.88
CA ALA A 187 -9.46 2.60 4.01
C ALA A 187 -10.15 3.97 4.21
N TRP A 188 -10.13 4.52 5.42
CA TRP A 188 -10.61 5.87 5.70
C TRP A 188 -9.72 6.95 5.06
N GLU A 189 -8.44 6.67 4.94
CA GLU A 189 -7.47 7.55 4.31
C GLU A 189 -7.36 7.33 2.79
N TYR A 190 -8.27 6.52 2.22
CA TYR A 190 -8.35 6.18 0.80
C TYR A 190 -8.38 7.40 -0.12
N ASP A 191 -9.13 8.47 0.21
CA ASP A 191 -9.17 9.70 -0.60
C ASP A 191 -7.79 10.33 -0.86
N ARG A 192 -6.83 10.16 0.06
CA ARG A 192 -5.45 10.65 -0.12
C ARG A 192 -4.47 9.59 -0.62
N LEU A 193 -4.82 8.31 -0.52
CA LEU A 193 -4.06 7.21 -1.12
C LEU A 193 -4.43 7.00 -2.59
N LYS A 194 -5.64 7.40 -2.99
CA LYS A 194 -6.17 7.29 -4.35
C LYS A 194 -5.24 7.92 -5.41
N PRO A 195 -4.67 9.13 -5.22
CA PRO A 195 -3.72 9.72 -6.19
C PRO A 195 -2.38 8.96 -6.30
N ILE A 196 -2.04 8.15 -5.30
CA ILE A 196 -0.81 7.33 -5.28
C ILE A 196 -1.04 6.01 -6.01
N VAL A 197 -2.25 5.44 -5.93
CA VAL A 197 -2.61 4.13 -6.48
C VAL A 197 -3.21 4.21 -7.89
N PHE A 198 -4.05 5.21 -8.15
CA PHE A 198 -4.78 5.42 -9.40
C PHE A 198 -4.32 6.74 -10.03
N GLN A 199 -3.15 6.73 -10.69
CA GLN A 199 -2.62 7.92 -11.33
C GLN A 199 -3.37 8.27 -12.63
N THR A 200 -4.24 9.28 -12.58
CA THR A 200 -4.68 10.05 -13.76
C THR A 200 -4.90 11.51 -13.37
N ARG A 201 -3.98 12.39 -13.80
CA ARG A 201 -4.17 13.85 -13.88
C ARG A 201 -3.10 14.43 -14.81
N ALA A 202 -3.42 15.50 -15.55
CA ALA A 202 -2.63 15.98 -16.68
C ALA A 202 -1.54 17.02 -16.30
N GLU A 203 -1.69 17.82 -15.25
CA GLU A 203 -0.72 18.90 -14.97
C GLU A 203 0.16 18.70 -13.73
N ARG A 204 1.37 19.26 -13.80
CA ARG A 204 2.46 19.13 -12.81
C ARG A 204 2.56 20.43 -12.02
N THR A 205 2.64 20.34 -10.69
CA THR A 205 2.86 21.50 -9.80
C THR A 205 4.15 22.23 -10.19
N ARG A 206 4.11 23.58 -10.19
CA ARG A 206 5.26 24.44 -10.50
C ARG A 206 6.45 24.07 -9.59
N SER A 207 7.54 23.62 -10.20
CA SER A 207 8.73 23.15 -9.50
C SER A 207 9.48 24.30 -8.85
N ILE A 208 9.64 24.26 -7.53
CA ILE A 208 10.63 25.09 -6.82
C ILE A 208 12.00 24.43 -7.04
N PRO A 209 13.02 25.16 -7.53
CA PRO A 209 14.37 24.58 -7.66
C PRO A 209 14.93 24.20 -6.27
N TYR A 210 15.58 23.03 -6.18
CA TYR A 210 16.23 22.43 -4.99
C TYR A 210 15.34 21.80 -3.89
N GLN A 211 14.04 21.61 -4.11
CA GLN A 211 13.12 20.99 -3.13
C GLN A 211 13.48 19.54 -2.72
N PHE A 212 14.11 18.79 -3.62
CA PHE A 212 14.52 17.39 -3.38
C PHE A 212 15.74 17.27 -2.45
N ILE A 213 16.45 18.37 -2.21
CA ILE A 213 17.61 18.42 -1.29
C ILE A 213 17.23 19.16 -0.01
N SER A 214 16.48 20.26 -0.09
CA SER A 214 16.20 21.09 1.08
C SER A 214 15.32 20.41 2.13
N ILE A 215 14.28 19.69 1.72
CA ILE A 215 13.36 19.00 2.65
C ILE A 215 14.04 17.79 3.32
N PRO A 216 14.74 16.89 2.60
CA PRO A 216 15.49 15.81 3.25
C PRO A 216 16.63 16.32 4.10
N ALA A 217 17.35 17.36 3.66
CA ALA A 217 18.43 17.95 4.44
C ALA A 217 17.91 18.58 5.74
N PHE A 218 16.75 19.24 5.73
CA PHE A 218 16.17 19.80 6.96
C PHE A 218 15.88 18.72 8.01
N PHE A 219 15.26 17.60 7.61
CA PHE A 219 14.99 16.49 8.52
C PHE A 219 16.26 15.72 8.93
N ALA A 220 17.24 15.61 8.04
CA ALA A 220 18.56 15.05 8.34
C ALA A 220 19.33 15.89 9.38
N ILE A 221 19.30 17.22 9.22
CA ILE A 221 19.89 18.17 10.17
C ILE A 221 19.16 18.09 11.50
N GLY A 222 17.82 17.99 11.50
CA GLY A 222 17.03 17.74 12.71
C GLY A 222 17.45 16.45 13.44
N GLY A 223 17.64 15.35 12.70
CA GLY A 223 18.16 14.10 13.23
C GLY A 223 19.58 14.22 13.80
N ALA A 224 20.46 14.98 13.13
CA ALA A 224 21.84 15.22 13.57
C ALA A 224 21.89 16.07 14.84
N VAL A 225 21.09 17.14 14.92
CA VAL A 225 20.98 18.00 16.11
C VAL A 225 20.45 17.21 17.29
N MET A 226 19.46 16.34 17.06
CA MET A 226 18.89 15.53 18.13
C MET A 226 19.85 14.43 18.62
N ALA A 227 20.61 13.80 17.71
CA ALA A 227 21.69 12.88 18.08
C ALA A 227 22.82 13.58 18.87
N PHE A 228 23.13 14.83 18.52
CA PHE A 228 24.11 15.64 19.23
C PHE A 228 23.64 16.03 20.64
N LEU A 229 22.37 16.44 20.79
CA LEU A 229 21.74 16.70 22.09
C LEU A 229 21.72 15.43 22.96
N TRP A 230 21.44 14.27 22.37
CA TRP A 230 21.45 12.99 23.08
C TRP A 230 22.85 12.64 23.61
N LYS A 231 23.88 12.82 22.78
CA LYS A 231 25.29 12.68 23.20
C LYS A 231 25.63 13.65 24.34
N LEU A 232 25.12 14.89 24.29
CA LEU A 232 25.36 15.91 25.30
C LEU A 232 24.72 15.57 26.66
N ILE A 233 23.53 14.98 26.65
CA ILE A 233 22.76 14.62 27.86
C ILE A 233 23.22 13.26 28.46
N ARG A 234 24.11 12.50 27.79
CA ARG A 234 24.54 11.14 28.20
C ARG A 234 23.36 10.20 28.49
N LEU A 235 22.26 10.33 27.75
CA LEU A 235 21.10 9.46 27.90
C LEU A 235 21.47 8.05 27.37
N GLY A 236 21.62 7.07 28.25
CA GLY A 236 21.88 5.66 27.92
C GLY A 236 23.36 5.36 27.59
N ASN A 237 23.91 4.27 28.13
CA ASN A 237 25.30 3.82 27.91
C ASN A 237 25.47 3.16 26.53
N PHE A 238 25.17 3.89 25.46
CA PHE A 238 25.30 3.36 24.11
C PHE A 238 26.77 3.34 23.71
N SER A 239 27.35 2.15 23.59
CA SER A 239 28.75 1.93 23.24
C SER A 239 29.19 2.65 21.94
N ASN A 240 28.24 2.97 21.03
CA ASN A 240 28.52 3.69 19.78
C ASN A 240 27.43 4.74 19.45
N TYR A 241 27.43 5.88 20.16
CA TYR A 241 26.56 7.03 19.83
C TYR A 241 26.66 7.51 18.37
N LEU A 242 27.81 7.31 17.73
CA LEU A 242 28.01 7.67 16.32
C LEU A 242 27.13 6.84 15.38
N ASN A 243 27.00 5.53 15.61
CA ASN A 243 26.20 4.66 14.74
C ASN A 243 24.70 4.95 14.89
N ILE A 244 24.25 5.24 16.11
CA ILE A 244 22.87 5.63 16.39
C ILE A 244 22.57 7.00 15.78
N GLY A 245 23.53 7.94 15.84
CA GLY A 245 23.42 9.22 15.16
C GLY A 245 23.29 9.08 13.64
N PHE A 246 24.13 8.25 13.02
CA PHE A 246 24.03 7.94 11.58
C PHE A 246 22.69 7.28 11.22
N LEU A 247 22.19 6.38 12.05
CA LEU A 247 20.87 5.77 11.87
C LEU A 247 19.76 6.81 11.90
N LEU A 248 19.78 7.73 12.88
CA LEU A 248 18.76 8.76 13.05
C LEU A 248 18.77 9.79 11.91
N VAL A 249 19.96 10.17 11.45
CA VAL A 249 20.15 11.01 10.26
C VAL A 249 19.65 10.27 9.00
N GLY A 250 19.94 8.97 8.89
CA GLY A 250 19.45 8.13 7.80
C GLY A 250 17.92 8.04 7.76
N ILE A 251 17.28 7.82 8.91
CA ILE A 251 15.82 7.82 9.05
C ILE A 251 15.25 9.21 8.70
N GLY A 252 15.88 10.29 9.16
CA GLY A 252 15.50 11.66 8.80
C GLY A 252 15.62 11.96 7.31
N LEU A 253 16.68 11.48 6.65
CA LEU A 253 16.87 11.57 5.21
C LEU A 253 15.82 10.80 4.44
N VAL A 254 15.55 9.54 4.81
CA VAL A 254 14.54 8.71 4.16
C VAL A 254 13.15 9.33 4.34
N PHE A 255 12.83 9.79 5.55
CA PHE A 255 11.56 10.46 5.83
C PHE A 255 11.42 11.75 5.03
N GLY A 256 12.43 12.62 5.05
CA GLY A 256 12.39 13.86 4.30
C GLY A 256 12.40 13.64 2.77
N PHE A 257 13.01 12.56 2.27
CA PHE A 257 12.92 12.13 0.88
C PHE A 257 11.50 11.70 0.52
N VAL A 258 10.86 10.88 1.36
CA VAL A 258 9.45 10.50 1.21
C VAL A 258 8.54 11.73 1.22
N VAL A 259 8.80 12.71 2.10
CA VAL A 259 8.05 13.98 2.14
C VAL A 259 8.31 14.83 0.90
N ALA A 260 9.55 14.92 0.41
CA ALA A 260 9.88 15.68 -0.81
C ALA A 260 9.24 15.08 -2.05
N VAL A 261 9.26 13.74 -2.14
CA VAL A 261 8.56 12.95 -3.15
C VAL A 261 7.05 13.22 -3.06
N HIS A 262 6.47 13.12 -1.86
CA HIS A 262 5.05 13.39 -1.62
C HIS A 262 4.66 14.84 -1.99
N TYR A 263 5.47 15.83 -1.63
CA TYR A 263 5.23 17.24 -1.96
C TYR A 263 5.29 17.53 -3.45
N ARG A 264 6.14 16.80 -4.20
CA ARG A 264 6.22 16.88 -5.66
C ARG A 264 5.04 16.19 -6.36
N PHE A 265 4.44 15.19 -5.71
CA PHE A 265 3.25 14.49 -6.19
C PHE A 265 1.93 15.14 -5.75
N MET A 266 1.96 16.15 -4.85
CA MET A 266 0.79 16.97 -4.57
C MET A 266 0.48 17.89 -5.75
N ARG A 267 -0.62 17.57 -6.45
CA ARG A 267 -1.22 18.40 -7.49
C ARG A 267 -2.25 19.33 -6.85
N VAL A 268 -2.02 20.62 -6.95
CA VAL A 268 -2.97 21.68 -6.54
C VAL A 268 -3.41 22.41 -7.80
N GLY A 269 -4.72 22.46 -8.03
CA GLY A 269 -5.34 23.07 -9.21
C GLY A 269 -6.85 22.84 -9.23
N ASN A 270 -7.59 23.69 -9.95
CA ASN A 270 -9.05 23.61 -10.05
C ASN A 270 -9.51 22.34 -10.76
N LEU A 271 -10.72 21.89 -10.42
CA LEU A 271 -11.39 20.78 -11.06
C LEU A 271 -11.70 21.16 -12.52
N GLU A 272 -11.38 20.30 -13.48
CA GLU A 272 -11.96 20.41 -14.82
C GLU A 272 -13.46 20.18 -14.69
N THR A 273 -14.24 21.25 -14.80
CA THR A 273 -15.65 21.16 -15.14
C THR A 273 -15.72 20.61 -16.55
N GLY A 274 -15.79 19.28 -16.67
CA GLY A 274 -16.09 18.60 -17.92
C GLY A 274 -17.51 18.94 -18.36
N GLY A 275 -17.64 19.96 -19.19
CA GLY A 275 -18.91 20.40 -19.75
C GLY A 275 -18.91 21.89 -20.00
N ASP A 276 -18.22 22.33 -21.05
CA ASP A 276 -18.60 23.47 -21.89
C ASP A 276 -17.58 23.56 -23.03
N GLU A 277 -17.95 23.00 -24.19
CA GLU A 277 -17.62 23.48 -25.55
C GLU A 277 -18.00 22.38 -26.57
N LEU A 278 -19.29 22.28 -26.82
CA LEU A 278 -19.84 21.89 -28.11
C LEU A 278 -20.59 23.12 -28.64
N ILE A 279 -19.86 24.01 -29.32
CA ILE A 279 -20.38 24.90 -30.36
C ILE A 279 -19.66 24.51 -31.65
#